data_AF-A0A416RG79-F1
#
_entry.id   AF-A0A416RG79-F1
#
_cell.length_a   1.000
_cell.length_b   1.000
_cell.length_c   1.000
_cell.angle_alpha   90.00
_cell.angle_beta   90.00
_cell.angle_gamma   90.00
#
_symmetry.space_group_name_H-M   'P 1'
#
loop_
_entity.id
_entity.type
_entity.pdbx_description
1 polymer ?
#
loop_
_entity_poly.entity_id
_entity_poly.type
_entity_poly.pdbx_seq_one_letter_code
_entity_poly.pdbx_strand_id
1 'polypeptide(L)' 'MSGKEIKHIGLRVDMESYGKLRYIARYEWRTINSQVYHLIRASILEFEREHGPIPLEETDALR' A
#
# COMPACT_ATOMS: atom_id res chain seq x y z
N MET A 1 -11.12 9.72 19.65
CA MET A 1 -10.88 8.90 18.44
C MET A 1 -9.70 9.53 17.73
N SER A 2 -8.48 8.96 17.85
CA SER A 2 -7.35 9.52 17.09
C SER A 2 -7.60 9.24 15.61
N GLY A 3 -7.92 10.29 14.85
CA GLY A 3 -8.02 10.19 13.41
C GLY A 3 -6.66 9.80 12.88
N LYS A 4 -6.53 8.59 12.31
CA LYS A 4 -5.31 8.26 11.55
C LYS A 4 -5.18 9.29 10.44
N GLU A 5 -4.05 9.97 10.39
CA GLU A 5 -3.76 10.90 9.30
C GLU A 5 -3.78 10.13 7.97
N ILE A 6 -4.64 10.55 7.05
CA ILE A 6 -4.71 9.98 5.71
C ILE A 6 -3.77 10.80 4.82
N LYS A 7 -2.68 10.19 4.37
CA LYS A 7 -1.80 10.77 3.37
C LYS A 7 -2.20 10.30 1.98
N HIS A 8 -2.41 11.24 1.05
CA HIS A 8 -2.58 10.94 -0.37
C HIS A 8 -1.21 10.69 -1.00
N ILE A 9 -1.03 9.53 -1.62
CA ILE A 9 0.22 9.15 -2.29
C ILE A 9 -0.06 9.09 -3.78
N GLY A 10 0.68 9.88 -4.57
CA GLY A 10 0.70 9.76 -6.03
C GLY A 10 1.70 8.69 -6.45
N LEU A 11 1.24 7.67 -7.18
CA LEU A 11 2.08 6.61 -7.71
C LEU A 11 2.18 6.73 -9.24
N ARG A 12 3.41 6.67 -9.76
CA ARG A 12 3.65 6.54 -11.20
C ARG A 12 3.73 5.07 -11.56
N VAL A 13 2.91 4.64 -12.51
CA VAL A 13 2.88 3.27 -13.03
C VAL A 13 2.83 3.33 -14.55
N ASP A 14 3.41 2.34 -15.23
CA ASP A 14 3.21 2.20 -16.67
C ASP A 14 1.77 1.75 -16.99
N MET A 15 1.35 1.97 -18.23
CA MET A 15 -0.03 1.69 -18.65
C MET A 15 -0.39 0.20 -18.62
N GLU A 16 0.58 -0.68 -18.83
CA GLU A 16 0.36 -2.12 -18.82
C GLU A 16 0.05 -2.59 -17.39
N SER A 17 0.89 -2.19 -16.43
CA SER A 17 0.69 -2.45 -15.00
C SER A 17 -0.61 -1.85 -14.49
N TYR A 18 -0.94 -0.61 -14.88
CA TYR A 18 -2.22 0.00 -14.53
C TYR A 18 -3.42 -0.83 -15.02
N GLY A 19 -3.37 -1.27 -16.28
CA GLY A 19 -4.42 -2.09 -16.88
C GLY A 19 -4.62 -3.42 -16.14
N LYS A 20 -3.53 -4.12 -15.85
CA LYS A 20 -3.54 -5.39 -15.09
C LYS A 20 -4.06 -5.20 -13.67
N LEU A 21 -3.58 -4.18 -12.96
CA LEU A 21 -4.03 -3.87 -11.61
C LEU A 21 -5.53 -3.54 -11.58
N ARG A 22 -6.02 -2.76 -12.55
CA ARG A 22 -7.45 -2.45 -12.67
C ARG A 22 -8.29 -3.69 -12.96
N TYR A 23 -7.78 -4.62 -13.76
CA TYR A 23 -8.46 -5.89 -14.01
C TYR A 23 -8.61 -6.71 -12.72
N ILE A 24 -7.52 -6.90 -11.97
CA ILE A 24 -7.52 -7.63 -10.69
C ILE A 24 -8.46 -6.96 -9.68
N ALA A 25 -8.36 -5.64 -9.53
CA ALA A 25 -9.21 -4.90 -8.59
C ALA A 25 -10.71 -5.14 -8.88
N ARG A 26 -11.12 -5.09 -10.16
CA ARG A 26 -12.52 -5.38 -10.53
C ARG A 26 -12.91 -6.83 -10.26
N TYR A 27 -12.03 -7.78 -10.57
CA TYR A 27 -12.28 -9.20 -10.31
C TYR A 27 -12.52 -9.46 -8.81
N GLU A 28 -11.77 -8.77 -7.95
CA GLU A 28 -11.90 -8.87 -6.49
C GLU A 28 -12.95 -7.90 -5.89
N TRP A 29 -13.77 -7.24 -6.73
CA TRP A 29 -14.78 -6.26 -6.32
C TRP A 29 -14.23 -5.08 -5.48
N ARG A 30 -13.02 -4.64 -5.81
CA ARG A 30 -12.31 -3.52 -5.17
C ARG A 30 -12.10 -2.35 -6.11
N THR A 31 -11.91 -1.17 -5.54
CA THR A 31 -11.35 -0.02 -6.26
C THR A 31 -9.85 -0.20 -6.45
N ILE A 32 -9.25 0.49 -7.43
CA ILE A 32 -7.79 0.46 -7.63
C ILE A 32 -7.06 0.87 -6.35
N ASN A 33 -7.51 1.95 -5.69
CA ASN A 33 -6.88 2.43 -4.45
C ASN A 33 -7.00 1.40 -3.32
N SER A 34 -8.16 0.75 -3.19
CA SER A 34 -8.34 -0.34 -2.22
C SER A 34 -7.42 -1.52 -2.51
N GLN A 35 -7.22 -1.86 -3.78
CA GLN A 35 -6.30 -2.92 -4.19
C GLN A 35 -4.84 -2.55 -3.91
N VAL A 36 -4.42 -1.33 -4.24
CA VAL A 36 -3.07 -0.83 -3.93
C VAL A 36 -2.83 -0.86 -2.42
N TYR A 37 -3.80 -0.39 -1.63
CA TYR A 37 -3.70 -0.44 -0.17
C TYR A 37 -3.56 -1.87 0.36
N HIS A 38 -4.34 -2.81 -0.18
CA HIS A 38 -4.24 -4.22 0.18
C HIS A 38 -2.85 -4.79 -0.13
N LEU A 39 -2.32 -4.52 -1.33
CA LEU A 39 -0.99 -4.96 -1.75
C LEU A 39 0.13 -4.37 -0.87
N ILE A 40 0.04 -3.08 -0.52
CA ILE A 40 0.99 -2.45 0.41
C ILE A 40 0.98 -3.17 1.76
N ARG A 41 -0.20 -3.44 2.32
CA ARG A 41 -0.29 -4.15 3.61
C ARG A 41 0.21 -5.58 3.53
N ALA A 42 -0.08 -6.28 2.43
CA ALA A 42 0.42 -7.64 2.21
C ALA A 42 1.95 -7.66 2.14
N SER A 43 2.55 -6.72 1.42
CA SER A 43 4.00 -6.58 1.31
C SER A 43 4.66 -6.26 2.64
N ILE A 44 4.08 -5.37 3.45
CA ILE A 44 4.57 -5.07 4.81
C ILE A 44 4.51 -6.33 5.68
N LEU A 45 3.39 -7.04 5.69
CA LEU A 45 3.21 -8.24 6.51
C LEU A 45 4.18 -9.36 6.12
N GLU A 46 4.38 -9.56 4.82
CA GLU A 46 5.33 -10.55 4.31
C GLU A 46 6.76 -10.21 4.74
N PHE A 47 7.15 -8.95 4.60
CA PHE A 47 8.45 -8.47 5.07
C PHE A 47 8.63 -8.66 6.57
N GLU A 48 7.63 -8.27 7.39
CA GLU A 48 7.67 -8.40 8.85
C GLU A 48 7.76 -9.86 9.29
N ARG A 49 7.13 -10.77 8.55
CA ARG A 49 7.19 -12.20 8.83
C ARG A 49 8.59 -12.79 8.60
N GLU A 50 9.33 -12.25 7.65
CA GLU A 50 10.67 -12.72 7.29
C GLU A 50 11.79 -12.03 8.07
N HIS A 51 11.66 -10.73 8.36
CA HIS A 51 12.73 -9.90 8.90
C HIS A 51 12.46 -9.39 10.33
N GLY A 52 11.25 -9.60 10.85
CA GLY A 52 10.79 -9.03 12.12
C GLY A 52 10.08 -7.68 11.93
N PRO A 53 9.49 -7.12 13.00
CA PRO A 53 8.63 -5.95 12.94
C PRO A 53 9.37 -4.70 12.46
N ILE A 54 8.73 -3.89 11.60
CA ILE A 54 9.31 -2.64 11.13
C ILE A 54 9.15 -1.57 12.22
N PRO A 55 10.24 -0.99 12.76
CA PRO A 55 10.14 0.07 13.75
C PRO A 55 9.59 1.35 13.09
N LEU A 56 8.58 1.95 13.71
CA LEU A 56 7.96 3.18 13.22
C LEU A 56 8.63 4.46 13.76
N GLU A 57 9.55 4.34 14.71
CA GLU A 57 10.13 5.47 15.45
C GLU A 57 11.23 6.24 14.68
N GLU A 58 11.79 5.69 13.60
CA GLU A 58 12.91 6.33 12.88
C GLU A 58 12.50 7.26 11.71
N THR A 59 11.28 7.15 11.19
CA THR A 59 10.92 7.79 9.91
C THR A 59 10.44 9.25 10.07
N ASP A 60 10.16 9.72 11.29
CA ASP A 60 9.76 11.11 11.55
C ASP A 60 10.95 12.06 11.82
N ALA A 61 12.19 11.55 11.92
CA ALA A 61 13.39 12.34 12.17
C ALA A 61 14.02 13.01 10.93
N LEU A 62 13.38 12.89 9.75
CA LEU A 62 13.82 13.50 8.49
C LEU A 62 12.86 14.57 7.96
N ARG A 63 12.04 15.16 8.83
CA ARG A 63 11.24 16.35 8.51
C ARG A 63 11.97 17.64 8.85
#